data_AF-A0A4Y9M266-F1
#
_entry.id   AF-A0A4Y9M266-F1
#
_cell.length_a   1.000
_cell.length_b   1.000
_cell.length_c   1.000
_cell.angle_alpha   90.00
_cell.angle_beta   90.00
_cell.angle_gamma   90.00
#
_symmetry.space_group_name_H-M   'P 1'
#
loop_
_entity.id
_entity.type
_entity.pdbx_description
1 polymer ?
#
loop_
_entity_poly.entity_id
_entity_poly.type
_entity_poly.pdbx_seq_one_letter_code
_entity_poly.pdbx_strand_id
1 'polypeptide(L)'
;MDMFSAFSSHSVRARTPSEIAVKRLDGIGHVLSDLALADVQTEDDLTRALMTLDTADKCIRAIRAEFRTEPASDRLVRKAESLMALIERARDELTACRAAVS
;
A
#
# COMPACT_ATOMS: atom_id res chain seq x y z
N MET A 1 -29.50 -17.02 -27.12
CA MET A 1 -28.69 -16.02 -27.82
C MET A 1 -28.70 -14.78 -26.95
N ASP A 2 -27.53 -14.50 -26.40
CA ASP A 2 -27.39 -14.07 -25.01
C ASP A 2 -27.40 -12.56 -24.81
N MET A 3 -27.92 -12.25 -23.63
CA MET A 3 -28.09 -10.96 -22.98
C MET A 3 -26.74 -10.42 -22.50
N PHE A 4 -25.99 -9.77 -23.37
CA PHE A 4 -24.78 -9.01 -23.00
C PHE A 4 -24.91 -7.52 -23.38
N SER A 5 -25.91 -6.87 -22.81
CA SER A 5 -26.05 -5.41 -22.81
C SER A 5 -26.39 -4.93 -21.42
N ALA A 6 -25.36 -4.80 -20.57
CA ALA A 6 -25.37 -3.97 -19.37
C ALA A 6 -23.97 -3.90 -18.74
N PHE A 7 -23.02 -3.23 -19.39
CA PHE A 7 -22.00 -2.48 -18.63
C PHE A 7 -22.23 -1.01 -18.91
N SER A 8 -23.25 -0.48 -18.24
CA SER A 8 -23.52 0.94 -18.20
C SER A 8 -22.54 1.60 -17.22
N SER A 9 -21.87 2.63 -17.73
CA SER A 9 -21.52 3.85 -16.98
C SER A 9 -20.48 3.74 -15.87
N HIS A 10 -19.21 3.68 -16.25
CA HIS A 10 -18.21 4.58 -15.65
C HIS A 10 -17.38 5.17 -16.78
N SER A 11 -17.42 6.50 -16.94
CA SER A 11 -16.52 7.18 -17.87
C SER A 11 -15.09 6.81 -17.47
N VAL A 12 -14.45 5.96 -18.27
CA VAL A 12 -13.01 5.77 -18.23
C VAL A 12 -12.43 7.04 -18.80
N ARG A 13 -12.41 8.12 -17.99
CA ARG A 13 -11.49 9.22 -18.21
C ARG A 13 -10.14 8.54 -18.33
N ALA A 14 -9.47 8.68 -19.47
CA ALA A 14 -8.16 8.10 -19.70
C ALA A 14 -7.27 8.54 -18.54
N ARG A 15 -7.07 7.65 -17.55
CA ARG A 15 -6.27 7.97 -16.37
C ARG A 15 -4.84 8.00 -16.85
N THR A 16 -4.14 9.08 -16.54
CA THR A 16 -2.71 9.12 -16.84
C THR A 16 -2.03 7.96 -16.09
N PRO A 17 -0.92 7.41 -16.61
CA PRO A 17 -0.14 6.39 -15.91
C PRO A 17 0.13 6.75 -14.43
N SER A 18 0.42 8.04 -14.17
CA SER A 18 0.59 8.57 -12.82
C SER A 18 -0.66 8.46 -11.93
N GLU A 19 -1.86 8.67 -12.45
CA GLU A 19 -3.12 8.54 -11.69
C GLU A 19 -3.44 7.08 -11.35
N ILE A 20 -3.10 6.15 -12.25
CA ILE A 20 -3.23 4.71 -12.00
C ILE A 20 -2.29 4.30 -10.86
N ALA A 21 -1.05 4.78 -10.89
CA ALA A 21 -0.06 4.51 -9.86
C ALA A 21 -0.46 5.10 -8.49
N VAL A 22 -1.00 6.33 -8.45
CA VAL A 22 -1.55 6.89 -7.22
C VAL A 22 -2.70 6.05 -6.67
N LYS A 23 -3.56 5.49 -7.54
CA LYS A 23 -4.65 4.59 -7.13
C LYS A 23 -4.12 3.25 -6.57
N ARG A 24 -3.03 2.72 -7.14
CA ARG A 24 -2.34 1.53 -6.58
C ARG A 24 -1.81 1.84 -5.18
N LEU A 25 -1.20 3.01 -4.99
CA LEU A 25 -0.77 3.47 -3.66
C LEU A 25 -1.96 3.69 -2.69
N ASP A 26 -3.14 4.14 -3.17
CA ASP A 26 -4.36 4.19 -2.33
C ASP A 26 -4.74 2.80 -1.82
N GLY A 27 -4.76 1.81 -2.71
CA GLY A 27 -5.10 0.43 -2.34
C GLY A 27 -4.13 -0.16 -1.30
N ILE A 28 -2.82 0.09 -1.46
CA ILE A 28 -1.82 -0.33 -0.48
C ILE A 28 -2.06 0.37 0.87
N GLY A 29 -2.33 1.68 0.86
CA GLY A 29 -2.65 2.43 2.08
C GLY A 29 -3.88 1.91 2.82
N HIS A 30 -4.91 1.46 2.09
CA HIS A 30 -6.09 0.84 2.69
C HIS A 30 -5.76 -0.48 3.38
N VAL A 31 -5.02 -1.38 2.71
CA VAL A 31 -4.57 -2.64 3.31
C VAL A 31 -3.73 -2.40 4.58
N LEU A 32 -2.87 -1.39 4.57
CA LEU A 32 -2.07 -1.02 5.74
C LEU A 32 -2.91 -0.43 6.87
N SER A 33 -3.99 0.29 6.55
CA SER A 33 -4.90 0.86 7.56
C SER A 33 -5.76 -0.21 8.23
N ASP A 34 -6.08 -1.27 7.48
CA ASP A 34 -6.83 -2.42 7.99
C ASP A 34 -5.92 -3.40 8.76
N LEU A 35 -4.60 -3.20 8.72
CA LEU A 35 -3.65 -3.97 9.52
C LEU A 35 -3.78 -3.53 10.99
N ALA A 36 -4.66 -4.21 11.72
CA ALA A 36 -4.86 -3.98 13.14
C ALA A 36 -3.63 -4.43 13.94
N LEU A 37 -2.65 -3.54 14.09
CA LEU A 37 -1.46 -3.77 14.92
C LEU A 37 -1.83 -4.05 16.39
N ALA A 38 -2.97 -3.53 16.84
CA ALA A 38 -3.53 -3.78 18.17
C ALA A 38 -4.05 -5.21 18.37
N ASP A 39 -4.36 -5.93 17.28
CA ASP A 39 -4.89 -7.30 17.33
C ASP A 39 -3.77 -8.36 17.23
N VAL A 40 -2.50 -7.95 17.18
CA VAL A 40 -1.35 -8.86 17.16
C VAL A 40 -1.16 -9.46 18.56
N GLN A 41 -1.60 -10.72 18.73
CA GLN A 41 -1.56 -11.42 20.01
C GLN A 41 -0.53 -12.56 20.04
N THR A 42 -0.12 -13.07 18.88
CA THR A 42 0.81 -14.22 18.77
C THR A 42 2.05 -13.89 17.94
N GLU A 43 3.10 -14.71 18.06
CA GLU A 43 4.30 -14.61 17.23
C GLU A 43 3.99 -14.83 15.74
N ASP A 44 3.02 -15.68 15.43
CA ASP A 44 2.54 -15.90 14.07
C ASP A 44 1.83 -14.66 13.51
N ASP A 45 1.04 -13.97 14.33
CA ASP A 45 0.38 -12.71 13.94
C ASP A 45 1.42 -11.61 13.70
N LEU A 46 2.43 -11.53 14.56
CA LEU A 46 3.55 -10.60 14.41
C LEU A 46 4.32 -10.88 13.11
N THR A 47 4.66 -12.14 12.87
CA THR A 47 5.36 -12.56 11.65
C THR A 47 4.54 -12.21 10.40
N ARG A 48 3.23 -12.48 10.42
CA ARG A 48 2.33 -12.15 9.31
C ARG A 48 2.21 -10.64 9.09
N ALA A 49 2.14 -9.85 10.16
CA ALA A 49 2.12 -8.39 10.09
C ALA A 49 3.42 -7.85 9.48
N LEU A 50 4.58 -8.31 9.96
CA LEU A 50 5.89 -7.91 9.43
C LEU A 50 6.05 -8.30 7.95
N MET A 51 5.62 -9.50 7.54
CA MET A 51 5.63 -9.92 6.13
C MET A 51 4.73 -9.04 5.26
N THR A 52 3.57 -8.64 5.79
CA THR A 52 2.65 -7.73 5.08
C THR A 52 3.29 -6.35 4.89
N LEU A 53 3.93 -5.81 5.93
CA LEU A 53 4.65 -4.54 5.87
C LEU A 53 5.85 -4.57 4.91
N ASP A 54 6.60 -5.67 4.85
CA ASP A 54 7.71 -5.85 3.89
C ASP A 54 7.21 -5.94 2.44
N THR A 55 6.13 -6.70 2.22
CA THR A 55 5.50 -6.81 0.90
C THR A 55 4.98 -5.46 0.42
N ALA A 56 4.32 -4.69 1.29
CA ALA A 56 3.82 -3.36 0.97
C ALA A 56 4.95 -2.39 0.58
N ASP A 57 6.05 -2.36 1.34
CA ASP A 57 7.22 -1.52 1.04
C ASP A 57 7.83 -1.87 -0.33
N LYS A 58 7.99 -3.17 -0.62
CA LYS A 58 8.45 -3.64 -1.94
C LYS A 58 7.53 -3.19 -3.06
N CYS A 59 6.21 -3.30 -2.88
CA CYS A 59 5.23 -2.84 -3.87
C CYS A 59 5.30 -1.32 -4.09
N ILE A 60 5.44 -0.52 -3.03
CA ILE A 60 5.57 0.95 -3.13
C ILE A 60 6.86 1.33 -3.87
N ARG A 61 7.98 0.68 -3.54
CA ARG A 61 9.27 0.91 -4.22
C ARG A 61 9.22 0.54 -5.70
N ALA A 62 8.56 -0.57 -6.04
CA ALA A 62 8.36 -0.98 -7.43
C ALA A 62 7.53 0.06 -8.20
N ILE A 63 6.38 0.47 -7.64
CA ILE A 63 5.56 1.54 -8.23
C ILE A 63 6.39 2.80 -8.42
N ARG A 64 7.13 3.25 -7.41
CA ARG A 64 7.97 4.45 -7.53
C ARG A 64 9.06 4.32 -8.60
N ALA A 65 9.64 3.12 -8.76
CA ALA A 65 10.67 2.85 -9.76
C ALA A 65 10.13 2.93 -11.20
N GLU A 66 8.89 2.48 -11.43
CA GLU A 66 8.19 2.55 -12.73
C GLU A 66 8.10 3.99 -13.26
N PHE A 67 8.11 5.01 -12.38
CA PHE A 67 7.93 6.42 -12.74
C PHE A 67 9.19 7.29 -12.57
N ARG A 68 10.38 6.69 -12.40
CA ARG A 68 11.64 7.46 -12.24
C ARG A 68 12.04 8.25 -13.48
N THR A 69 11.62 7.81 -14.67
CA THR A 69 11.97 8.42 -15.96
C THR A 69 10.88 9.33 -16.51
N GLU A 70 9.68 9.29 -15.93
CA GLU A 70 8.61 10.25 -16.21
C GLU A 70 8.81 11.50 -15.34
N PRO A 71 8.32 12.69 -15.74
CA PRO A 71 8.21 13.82 -14.84
C PRO A 71 7.34 13.36 -13.66
N ALA A 72 8.00 12.97 -12.57
CA ALA A 72 7.36 12.31 -11.46
C ALA A 72 6.28 13.25 -10.93
N SER A 73 5.04 12.78 -10.91
CA SER A 73 3.98 13.54 -10.26
C SER A 73 4.39 13.72 -8.80
N ASP A 74 4.63 14.97 -8.36
CA ASP A 74 4.96 15.29 -6.95
C ASP A 74 3.96 14.64 -5.98
N ARG A 75 2.73 14.41 -6.43
CA ARG A 75 1.70 13.68 -5.68
C ARG A 75 2.04 12.21 -5.49
N LEU A 76 2.55 11.52 -6.52
CA LEU A 76 3.00 10.13 -6.43
C LEU A 76 4.18 10.01 -5.46
N VAL A 77 5.19 10.87 -5.61
CA VAL A 77 6.41 10.84 -4.78
C VAL A 77 6.06 11.06 -3.32
N ARG A 78 5.37 12.15 -3.00
CA ARG A 78 4.96 12.46 -1.62
C ARG A 78 4.12 11.36 -0.99
N LYS A 79 3.25 10.73 -1.78
CA LYS A 79 2.41 9.65 -1.28
C LYS A 79 3.19 8.37 -1.00
N ALA A 80 4.09 7.99 -1.91
CA ALA A 80 4.98 6.85 -1.68
C ALA A 80 5.83 7.07 -0.43
N GLU A 81 6.39 8.27 -0.25
CA GLU A 81 7.16 8.65 0.94
C GLU A 81 6.33 8.58 2.22
N SER A 82 5.11 9.11 2.20
CA SER A 82 4.20 9.01 3.34
C SER A 82 3.88 7.56 3.71
N LEU A 83 3.67 6.68 2.74
CA LEU A 83 3.39 5.26 3.00
C LEU A 83 4.62 4.51 3.52
N MET A 84 5.81 4.78 2.96
CA MET A 84 7.06 4.20 3.48
C MET A 84 7.30 4.61 4.93
N ALA A 85 7.08 5.88 5.29
CA ALA A 85 7.20 6.36 6.66
C ALA A 85 6.19 5.72 7.63
N LEU A 86 4.95 5.48 7.16
CA LEU A 86 3.95 4.74 7.95
C LEU A 86 4.36 3.28 8.17
N ILE A 87 4.90 2.63 7.15
CA ILE A 87 5.42 1.25 7.27
C ILE A 87 6.58 1.19 8.25
N GLU A 88 7.54 2.11 8.18
CA GLU A 88 8.67 2.18 9.09
C GLU A 88 8.19 2.34 10.54
N ARG A 89 7.27 3.28 10.80
CA ARG A 89 6.67 3.44 12.12
C ARG A 89 5.96 2.18 12.62
N ALA A 90 5.16 1.53 11.77
CA ALA A 90 4.47 0.29 12.14
C ALA A 90 5.44 -0.85 12.48
N ARG A 91 6.58 -0.94 11.77
CA ARG A 91 7.64 -1.92 12.11
C ARG A 91 8.29 -1.60 13.45
N ASP A 92 8.55 -0.32 13.73
CA ASP A 92 9.15 0.11 15.00
C ASP A 92 8.20 -0.22 16.17
N GLU A 93 6.91 0.06 16.03
CA GLU A 93 5.87 -0.26 17.02
C GLU A 93 5.79 -1.78 17.28
N LEU A 94 5.74 -2.60 16.22
CA LEU A 94 5.71 -4.06 16.35
C LEU A 94 6.99 -4.63 17.00
N THR A 95 8.15 -4.05 16.67
CA THR A 95 9.44 -4.50 17.24
C THR A 95 9.59 -4.10 18.70
N ALA A 96 9.09 -2.91 19.07
CA ALA A 96 9.04 -2.45 20.45
C ALA A 96 8.10 -3.31 21.31
N CYS A 97 6.92 -3.69 20.79
CA CYS A 97 6.02 -4.64 21.47
C CYS A 97 6.72 -5.96 21.78
N ARG A 98 7.51 -6.50 20.83
CA ARG A 98 8.28 -7.73 21.05
C ARG A 98 9.32 -7.59 22.17
N ALA A 99 10.05 -6.47 22.21
CA ALA A 99 11.06 -6.22 23.23
C ALA A 99 10.48 -5.99 24.63
N ALA A 100 9.22 -5.56 24.73
CA ALA A 100 8.52 -5.38 26.01
C ALA A 100 7.95 -6.69 26.59
N VAL A 101 7.79 -7.73 25.75
CA VAL A 101 7.21 -9.03 26.13
C VAL A 101 8.30 -10.10 26.34
N SER A 102 9.55 -9.83 25.96
CA SER A 102 10.74 -10.68 26.20
C SER A 102 11.43 -10.37 27.53
#